data_AF-A0A2A5C3S2-F1
#
_entry.id   AF-A0A2A5C3S2-F1
#
_cell.length_a   1.000
_cell.length_b   1.000
_cell.length_c   1.000
_cell.angle_alpha   90.00
_cell.angle_beta   90.00
_cell.angle_gamma   90.00
#
_symmetry.space_group_name_H-M   'P 1'
#
loop_
_entity.id
_entity.type
_entity.pdbx_description
1 polymer ?
#
loop_
_entity_poly.entity_id
_entity_poly.type
_entity_poly.pdbx_seq_one_letter_code
_entity_poly.pdbx_strand_id
1 'polypeptide(L)'
;MSDQNVMIQKEEFSQLGPIYGAHIKRIGWIRTNAGGICMYTCVPPLIIAFLSISTLFYQAFVRPIFGTPKMRWADYVVVDRHRIEALTWFDKMNCMFCGFASGMCTMVNKELDHIAEIKPEDIGFVRSLGLTVMLLIILPVTLFMGASYQVIYNVLVATPLGLHRISIREAGQVLKEGGYAESFPAVPKFFLKLNKNIIFRFAMALEQIESSWCPLAHFERREGIVYPDHQKNFFGPDQLHEMHEILATEGSVSDRKPKY
;
A
#
# COMPACT_ATOMS: atom_id res chain seq x y z
N MET A 1 -14.10 24.50 -11.35
CA MET A 1 -14.07 24.07 -12.77
C MET A 1 -15.48 24.32 -13.31
N SER A 2 -15.64 24.90 -14.50
CA SER A 2 -16.99 25.06 -15.05
C SER A 2 -17.54 23.67 -15.41
N ASP A 3 -18.85 23.45 -15.20
CA ASP A 3 -19.53 22.19 -15.50
C ASP A 3 -19.27 21.73 -16.95
N GLN A 4 -19.00 22.66 -17.87
CA GLN A 4 -18.66 22.36 -19.27
C GLN A 4 -17.35 21.57 -19.42
N ASN A 5 -16.28 21.92 -18.71
CA ASN A 5 -15.00 21.20 -18.86
C ASN A 5 -15.07 19.76 -18.34
N VAL A 6 -15.86 19.52 -17.29
CA VAL A 6 -16.10 18.18 -16.74
C VAL A 6 -16.93 17.34 -17.71
N MET A 7 -17.95 17.94 -18.34
CA MET A 7 -18.78 17.27 -19.35
C MET A 7 -17.97 16.89 -20.59
N ILE A 8 -17.09 17.78 -21.07
CA ILE A 8 -16.18 17.51 -22.19
C ILE A 8 -15.25 16.34 -21.87
N GLN A 9 -14.61 16.33 -20.69
CA GLN A 9 -13.76 15.21 -20.29
C GLN A 9 -14.54 13.88 -20.23
N LYS A 10 -15.77 13.91 -19.73
CA LYS A 10 -16.61 12.71 -19.63
C LYS A 10 -17.07 12.20 -21.00
N GLU A 11 -17.26 13.08 -21.97
CA GLU A 11 -17.59 12.73 -23.36
C GLU A 11 -16.39 12.15 -24.12
N GLU A 12 -15.16 12.61 -23.81
CA GLU A 12 -13.93 12.07 -24.41
C GLU A 12 -13.60 10.65 -23.93
N PHE A 13 -13.90 10.32 -22.67
CA PHE A 13 -13.65 8.99 -22.14
C PHE A 13 -14.71 8.00 -22.64
N SER A 14 -14.27 6.79 -23.02
CA SER A 14 -15.19 5.69 -23.33
C SER A 14 -16.12 5.40 -22.13
N GLN A 15 -17.21 4.66 -22.35
CA GLN A 15 -18.12 4.21 -21.28
C GLN A 15 -17.41 3.48 -20.11
N LEU A 16 -16.17 3.02 -20.34
CA LEU A 16 -15.34 2.33 -19.36
C LEU A 16 -14.54 3.27 -18.46
N GLY A 17 -14.61 4.59 -18.66
CA GLY A 17 -13.96 5.60 -17.81
C GLY A 17 -12.48 5.86 -18.12
N PRO A 18 -11.90 6.90 -17.49
CA PRO A 18 -10.53 7.34 -17.74
C PRO A 18 -9.46 6.36 -17.27
N ILE A 19 -9.70 5.61 -16.19
CA ILE A 19 -8.71 4.67 -15.64
C ILE A 19 -8.92 3.29 -16.24
N TYR A 20 -10.08 2.69 -15.99
CA TYR A 20 -10.33 1.31 -16.39
C TYR A 20 -10.30 1.13 -17.92
N GLY A 21 -10.83 2.11 -18.67
CA GLY A 21 -10.74 2.15 -20.13
C GLY A 21 -9.31 2.20 -20.66
N ALA A 22 -8.39 2.93 -20.00
CA ALA A 22 -6.98 3.01 -20.40
C ALA A 22 -6.30 1.63 -20.31
N HIS A 23 -6.59 0.88 -19.24
CA HIS A 23 -6.05 -0.48 -19.07
C HIS A 23 -6.56 -1.45 -20.11
N ILE A 24 -7.84 -1.38 -20.45
CA ILE A 24 -8.42 -2.24 -21.49
C ILE A 24 -7.80 -1.93 -22.85
N LYS A 25 -7.58 -0.65 -23.15
CA LYS A 25 -6.90 -0.22 -24.38
C LYS A 25 -5.46 -0.75 -24.45
N ARG A 26 -4.72 -0.74 -23.34
CA ARG A 26 -3.33 -1.20 -23.27
C ARG A 26 -3.17 -2.73 -23.30
N ILE A 27 -3.76 -3.41 -22.32
CA ILE A 27 -3.50 -4.84 -22.06
C ILE A 27 -4.68 -5.76 -22.43
N GLY A 28 -5.79 -5.20 -22.91
CA GLY A 28 -6.96 -5.95 -23.33
C GLY A 28 -7.86 -6.38 -22.16
N TRP A 29 -9.15 -6.56 -22.48
CA TRP A 29 -10.21 -6.85 -21.51
C TRP A 29 -9.89 -8.03 -20.58
N ILE A 30 -9.35 -9.13 -21.11
CA ILE A 30 -9.09 -10.36 -20.36
C ILE A 30 -8.08 -10.11 -19.23
N ARG A 31 -6.95 -9.47 -19.54
CA ARG A 31 -5.88 -9.22 -18.56
C ARG A 31 -6.30 -8.19 -17.52
N THR A 32 -6.99 -7.13 -17.95
CA THR A 32 -7.51 -6.11 -17.04
C THR A 32 -8.46 -6.71 -16.00
N ASN A 33 -9.43 -7.53 -16.44
CA ASN A 33 -10.38 -8.15 -15.52
C ASN A 33 -9.71 -9.21 -14.63
N ALA A 34 -8.82 -10.04 -15.19
CA ALA A 34 -8.08 -11.04 -14.41
C ALA A 34 -7.28 -10.39 -13.27
N GLY A 35 -6.53 -9.32 -13.55
CA GLY A 35 -5.79 -8.59 -12.53
C GLY A 35 -6.70 -7.83 -11.56
N GLY A 36 -7.63 -7.03 -12.09
CA GLY A 36 -8.49 -6.15 -11.31
C GLY A 36 -9.41 -6.90 -10.33
N ILE A 37 -10.07 -7.97 -10.77
CA ILE A 37 -10.95 -8.78 -9.90
C ILE A 37 -10.14 -9.42 -8.78
N CYS A 38 -8.96 -9.95 -9.12
CA CYS A 38 -8.10 -10.59 -8.15
C CYS A 38 -7.55 -9.62 -7.09
N MET A 39 -7.43 -8.32 -7.37
CA MET A 39 -7.03 -7.34 -6.34
C MET A 39 -8.01 -7.32 -5.16
N TYR A 40 -9.32 -7.48 -5.38
CA TYR A 40 -10.28 -7.47 -4.27
C TYR A 40 -10.12 -8.65 -3.30
N THR A 41 -9.39 -9.71 -3.70
CA THR A 41 -9.07 -10.81 -2.77
C THR A 41 -8.13 -10.38 -1.64
N CYS A 42 -7.47 -9.22 -1.75
CA CYS A 42 -6.70 -8.67 -0.63
C CYS A 42 -7.55 -7.90 0.40
N VAL A 43 -8.85 -7.69 0.18
CA VAL A 43 -9.73 -7.04 1.17
C VAL A 43 -9.75 -7.78 2.51
N PRO A 44 -10.01 -9.11 2.59
CA PRO A 44 -9.98 -9.83 3.86
C PRO A 44 -8.64 -9.75 4.62
N PRO A 45 -7.47 -10.03 4.02
CA PRO A 45 -6.20 -9.92 4.73
C PRO A 45 -5.89 -8.47 5.14
N LEU A 46 -6.29 -7.46 4.35
CA LEU A 46 -6.15 -6.06 4.76
C LEU A 46 -6.96 -5.75 6.02
N ILE A 47 -8.22 -6.17 6.10
CA ILE A 47 -9.07 -5.97 7.29
C ILE A 47 -8.48 -6.66 8.51
N ILE A 48 -8.03 -7.90 8.36
CA ILE A 48 -7.42 -8.65 9.46
C ILE A 48 -6.14 -7.94 9.92
N ALA A 49 -5.25 -7.54 9.00
CA ALA A 49 -4.00 -6.84 9.36
C ALA A 49 -4.31 -5.53 10.10
N PHE A 50 -5.30 -4.79 9.62
CA PHE A 50 -5.74 -3.55 10.20
C PHE A 50 -6.29 -3.72 11.64
N LEU A 51 -7.13 -4.72 11.90
CA LEU A 51 -7.67 -5.00 13.24
C LEU A 51 -6.63 -5.63 14.19
N SER A 52 -5.85 -6.59 13.71
CA SER A 52 -4.93 -7.37 14.55
C SER A 52 -3.58 -6.71 14.77
N ILE A 53 -2.95 -6.17 13.72
CA ILE A 53 -1.60 -5.60 13.80
C ILE A 53 -1.68 -4.14 14.27
N SER A 54 -2.45 -3.30 13.57
CA SER A 54 -2.50 -1.87 13.90
C SER A 54 -3.33 -1.60 15.15
N THR A 55 -4.60 -2.05 15.17
CA THR A 55 -5.51 -1.71 16.28
C THR A 55 -5.17 -2.45 17.57
N LEU A 56 -5.12 -3.78 17.51
CA LEU A 56 -4.93 -4.58 18.71
C LEU A 56 -3.45 -4.59 19.14
N PHE A 57 -2.55 -5.12 18.31
CA PHE A 57 -1.14 -5.28 18.67
C PHE A 57 -0.42 -3.95 18.92
N TYR A 58 -0.44 -3.02 17.95
CA TYR A 58 0.28 -1.76 18.09
C TYR A 58 -0.42 -0.78 19.04
N GLN A 59 -1.64 -0.34 18.72
CA GLN A 59 -2.30 0.75 19.45
C GLN A 59 -2.75 0.36 20.87
N ALA A 60 -3.27 -0.85 21.06
CA ALA A 60 -3.80 -1.29 22.33
C ALA A 60 -2.75 -1.89 23.27
N PHE A 61 -1.67 -2.49 22.74
CA PHE A 61 -0.63 -3.11 23.56
C PHE A 61 0.74 -2.42 23.47
N VAL A 62 1.39 -2.41 22.30
CA VAL A 62 2.77 -1.87 22.18
C VAL A 62 2.83 -0.41 22.64
N ARG A 63 1.92 0.42 22.13
CA ARG A 63 1.85 1.85 22.45
C ARG A 63 1.81 2.14 23.96
N PRO A 64 0.81 1.65 24.73
CA PRO A 64 0.77 1.95 26.16
C PRO A 64 1.91 1.32 26.96
N ILE A 65 2.45 0.17 26.53
CA ILE A 65 3.51 -0.54 27.28
C ILE A 65 4.87 0.15 27.08
N PHE A 66 5.18 0.58 25.86
CA PHE A 66 6.50 1.11 25.49
C PHE A 66 6.51 2.62 25.25
N GLY A 67 5.36 3.30 25.35
CA GLY A 67 5.25 4.74 25.13
C GLY A 67 5.48 5.17 23.70
N THR A 68 5.26 4.29 22.71
CA THR A 68 5.45 4.64 21.29
C THR A 68 4.44 5.69 20.83
N PRO A 69 4.71 6.43 19.74
CA PRO A 69 3.80 7.45 19.23
C PRO A 69 2.42 6.89 18.86
N LYS A 70 1.36 7.66 19.14
CA LYS A 70 0.00 7.33 18.69
C LYS A 70 -0.11 7.54 17.18
N MET A 71 -0.61 6.52 16.48
CA MET A 71 -0.87 6.64 15.04
C MET A 71 -2.31 7.09 14.82
N ARG A 72 -2.51 8.24 14.17
CA ARG A 72 -3.85 8.70 13.80
C ARG A 72 -4.14 8.21 12.40
N TRP A 73 -5.13 7.36 12.23
CA TRP A 73 -5.34 6.72 10.94
C TRP A 73 -5.73 7.70 9.84
N ALA A 74 -6.44 8.78 10.20
CA ALA A 74 -6.79 9.85 9.28
C ALA A 74 -5.57 10.60 8.71
N ASP A 75 -4.38 10.43 9.30
CA ASP A 75 -3.13 11.01 8.82
C ASP A 75 -2.43 10.09 7.79
N TYR A 76 -2.86 8.82 7.67
CA TYR A 76 -2.28 7.83 6.74
C TYR A 76 -3.26 7.37 5.66
N VAL A 77 -4.53 7.14 6.03
CA VAL A 77 -5.57 6.65 5.12
C VAL A 77 -6.35 7.83 4.58
N VAL A 78 -6.02 8.25 3.36
CA VAL A 78 -6.67 9.37 2.66
C VAL A 78 -7.57 8.84 1.54
N VAL A 79 -8.86 9.18 1.62
CA VAL A 79 -9.87 8.73 0.66
C VAL A 79 -10.67 9.94 0.15
N ASP A 80 -10.12 10.64 -0.84
CA ASP A 80 -10.64 11.91 -1.36
C ASP A 80 -10.78 11.91 -2.90
N ARG A 81 -9.95 11.13 -3.61
CA ARG A 81 -9.95 11.01 -5.08
C ARG A 81 -11.31 10.61 -5.69
N HIS A 82 -12.16 9.94 -4.92
CA HIS A 82 -13.53 9.60 -5.33
C HIS A 82 -14.41 10.83 -5.65
N ARG A 83 -14.00 12.02 -5.19
CA ARG A 83 -14.68 13.30 -5.47
C ARG A 83 -14.42 13.82 -6.87
N ILE A 84 -13.48 13.27 -7.63
CA ILE A 84 -13.25 13.63 -9.02
C ILE A 84 -14.49 13.26 -9.85
N GLU A 85 -15.17 14.26 -10.39
CA GLU A 85 -16.48 14.08 -11.03
C GLU A 85 -16.42 13.24 -12.31
N ALA A 86 -15.37 13.42 -13.11
CA ALA A 86 -15.15 12.72 -14.37
C ALA A 86 -14.83 11.21 -14.19
N LEU A 87 -14.52 10.76 -12.98
CA LEU A 87 -14.34 9.33 -12.71
C LEU A 87 -15.68 8.59 -12.76
N THR A 88 -15.68 7.40 -13.35
CA THR A 88 -16.84 6.50 -13.27
C THR A 88 -17.03 6.02 -11.84
N TRP A 89 -18.23 5.52 -11.51
CA TRP A 89 -18.46 4.92 -10.19
C TRP A 89 -17.48 3.77 -9.89
N PHE A 90 -17.14 2.97 -10.90
CA PHE A 90 -16.17 1.88 -10.76
C PHE A 90 -14.75 2.40 -10.50
N ASP A 91 -14.30 3.43 -11.22
CA ASP A 91 -13.00 4.06 -10.96
C ASP A 91 -12.95 4.66 -9.55
N LYS A 92 -14.02 5.32 -9.10
CA LYS A 92 -14.13 5.87 -7.74
C LYS A 92 -13.99 4.79 -6.68
N MET A 93 -14.67 3.66 -6.83
CA MET A 93 -14.55 2.51 -5.91
C MET A 93 -13.10 2.00 -5.82
N ASN A 94 -12.43 1.85 -6.96
CA ASN A 94 -11.03 1.44 -7.00
C ASN A 94 -10.09 2.46 -6.37
N CYS A 95 -10.32 3.75 -6.59
CA CYS A 95 -9.55 4.82 -5.94
C CYS A 95 -9.68 4.76 -4.41
N MET A 96 -10.90 4.56 -3.89
CA MET A 96 -11.12 4.44 -2.44
C MET A 96 -10.40 3.23 -1.86
N PHE A 97 -10.48 2.09 -2.55
CA PHE A 97 -9.81 0.87 -2.13
C PHE A 97 -8.28 1.02 -2.12
N CYS A 98 -7.71 1.60 -3.18
CA CYS A 98 -6.27 1.85 -3.27
C CYS A 98 -5.79 2.80 -2.16
N GLY A 99 -6.50 3.91 -1.91
CA GLY A 99 -6.18 4.83 -0.83
C GLY A 99 -6.22 4.17 0.56
N PHE A 100 -7.19 3.27 0.80
CA PHE A 100 -7.24 2.47 2.02
C PHE A 100 -6.05 1.51 2.14
N ALA A 101 -5.76 0.73 1.11
CA ALA A 101 -4.71 -0.29 1.13
C ALA A 101 -3.31 0.34 1.29
N SER A 102 -2.98 1.36 0.48
CA SER A 102 -1.70 2.07 0.54
C SER A 102 -1.52 2.82 1.85
N GLY A 103 -2.56 3.52 2.33
CA GLY A 103 -2.52 4.24 3.60
C GLY A 103 -2.32 3.32 4.79
N MET A 104 -3.06 2.22 4.85
CA MET A 104 -2.93 1.24 5.94
C MET A 104 -1.58 0.53 5.91
N CYS A 105 -1.07 0.18 4.72
CA CYS A 105 0.27 -0.39 4.59
C CYS A 105 1.35 0.57 5.08
N THR A 106 1.25 1.86 4.72
CA THR A 106 2.16 2.92 5.20
C THR A 106 2.10 3.06 6.72
N MET A 107 0.90 3.04 7.30
CA MET A 107 0.69 3.09 8.75
C MET A 107 1.36 1.91 9.46
N VAL A 108 1.08 0.67 9.03
CA VAL A 108 1.68 -0.54 9.61
C VAL A 108 3.20 -0.56 9.45
N ASN A 109 3.70 -0.07 8.31
CA ASN A 109 5.13 0.06 8.06
C ASN A 109 5.80 0.98 9.10
N LYS A 110 5.17 2.11 9.41
CA LYS A 110 5.64 3.08 10.40
C LYS A 110 5.46 2.60 11.84
N GLU A 111 4.41 1.83 12.14
CA GLU A 111 4.24 1.15 13.43
C GLU A 111 5.39 0.19 13.72
N LEU A 112 5.83 -0.58 12.71
CA LEU A 112 6.99 -1.45 12.84
C LEU A 112 8.29 -0.67 13.05
N ASP A 113 8.44 0.50 12.42
CA ASP A 113 9.60 1.38 12.64
C ASP A 113 9.65 1.86 14.10
N HIS A 114 8.53 2.31 14.66
CA HIS A 114 8.48 2.72 16.06
C HIS A 114 8.84 1.58 17.01
N ILE A 115 8.50 0.32 16.68
CA ILE A 115 8.91 -0.83 17.48
C ILE A 115 10.42 -1.07 17.34
N ALA A 116 10.97 -0.95 16.13
CA ALA A 116 12.41 -1.13 15.88
C ALA A 116 13.27 -0.03 16.51
N GLU A 117 12.71 1.15 16.78
CA GLU A 117 13.35 2.25 17.50
C GLU A 117 13.41 2.03 19.02
N ILE A 118 12.63 1.09 19.58
CA ILE A 118 12.71 0.75 21.00
C ILE A 118 14.08 0.14 21.28
N LYS A 119 14.74 0.64 22.32
CA LYS A 119 16.03 0.13 22.81
C LYS A 119 15.79 -0.91 23.91
N PRO A 120 16.10 -2.19 23.70
CA PRO A 120 15.87 -3.24 24.70
C PRO A 120 16.62 -3.00 26.01
N GLU A 121 17.76 -2.30 25.97
CA GLU A 121 18.54 -1.87 27.12
C GLU A 121 17.78 -0.89 28.05
N ASP A 122 16.90 -0.06 27.51
CA ASP A 122 16.22 1.02 28.25
C ASP A 122 14.93 0.54 28.95
N ILE A 123 14.33 -0.56 28.49
CA ILE A 123 13.00 -1.02 28.94
C ILE A 123 13.05 -2.12 30.01
N GLY A 124 14.24 -2.68 30.27
CA GLY A 124 14.45 -3.78 31.22
C GLY A 124 13.98 -5.15 30.71
N PHE A 125 14.43 -6.21 31.39
CA PHE A 125 14.25 -7.59 30.95
C PHE A 125 12.78 -8.01 30.80
N VAL A 126 11.92 -7.68 31.78
CA VAL A 126 10.50 -8.10 31.76
C VAL A 126 9.75 -7.53 30.56
N ARG A 127 9.96 -6.25 30.23
CA ARG A 127 9.31 -5.61 29.07
C ARG A 127 9.90 -6.11 27.74
N SER A 128 11.21 -6.34 27.70
CA SER A 128 11.88 -6.94 26.54
C SER A 128 11.39 -8.37 26.26
N LEU A 129 11.21 -9.18 27.30
CA LEU A 129 10.59 -10.51 27.20
C LEU A 129 9.13 -10.40 26.78
N GLY A 130 8.36 -9.48 27.36
CA GLY A 130 6.98 -9.20 27.00
C GLY A 130 6.83 -8.85 25.52
N LEU A 131 7.68 -7.96 24.98
CA LEU A 131 7.69 -7.63 23.55
C LEU A 131 7.96 -8.86 22.68
N THR A 132 8.92 -9.69 23.08
CA THR A 132 9.25 -10.93 22.35
C THR A 132 8.05 -11.89 22.33
N VAL A 133 7.37 -12.05 23.46
CA VAL A 133 6.14 -12.87 23.55
C VAL A 133 5.02 -12.28 22.70
N MET A 134 4.83 -10.96 22.71
CA MET A 134 3.82 -10.31 21.87
C MET A 134 4.12 -10.50 20.37
N LEU A 135 5.40 -10.41 19.95
CA LEU A 135 5.83 -10.69 18.59
C LEU A 135 5.59 -12.17 18.20
N LEU A 136 5.75 -13.10 19.14
CA LEU A 136 5.43 -14.51 18.93
C LEU A 136 3.92 -14.75 18.81
N ILE A 137 3.10 -14.06 19.59
CA ILE A 137 1.63 -14.18 19.54
C ILE A 137 1.09 -13.68 18.20
N ILE A 138 1.63 -12.58 17.65
CA ILE A 138 1.18 -12.04 16.37
C ILE A 138 1.78 -12.79 15.16
N LEU A 139 2.80 -13.64 15.37
CA LEU A 139 3.49 -14.37 14.31
C LEU A 139 2.55 -15.15 13.36
N PRO A 140 1.55 -15.93 13.83
CA PRO A 140 0.67 -16.66 12.93
C PRO A 140 -0.10 -15.73 11.98
N VAL A 141 -0.54 -14.57 12.49
CA VAL A 141 -1.18 -13.53 11.69
C VAL A 141 -0.19 -12.97 10.67
N THR A 142 1.03 -12.63 11.08
CA THR A 142 2.08 -12.16 10.18
C THR A 142 2.37 -13.16 9.07
N LEU A 143 2.50 -14.45 9.38
CA LEU A 143 2.77 -15.49 8.39
C LEU A 143 1.59 -15.66 7.42
N PHE A 144 0.35 -15.61 7.93
CA PHE A 144 -0.85 -15.61 7.09
C PHE A 144 -0.88 -14.39 6.15
N MET A 145 -0.52 -13.19 6.64
CA MET A 145 -0.41 -12.00 5.79
C MET A 145 0.69 -12.14 4.74
N GLY A 146 1.87 -12.61 5.15
CA GLY A 146 2.97 -12.86 4.23
C GLY A 146 2.59 -13.84 3.12
N ALA A 147 1.94 -14.94 3.47
CA ALA A 147 1.47 -15.93 2.51
C ALA A 147 0.38 -15.37 1.59
N SER A 148 -0.64 -14.70 2.14
CA SER A 148 -1.74 -14.14 1.37
C SER A 148 -1.27 -13.05 0.40
N TYR A 149 -0.47 -12.08 0.85
CA TYR A 149 0.09 -11.05 -0.03
C TYR A 149 1.01 -11.65 -1.09
N GLN A 150 1.81 -12.65 -0.74
CA GLN A 150 2.69 -13.31 -1.70
C GLN A 150 1.92 -14.08 -2.78
N VAL A 151 0.84 -14.79 -2.43
CA VAL A 151 0.01 -15.51 -3.38
C VAL A 151 -0.82 -14.55 -4.22
N ILE A 152 -1.59 -13.66 -3.57
CA ILE A 152 -2.47 -12.72 -4.25
C ILE A 152 -1.66 -11.85 -5.21
N TYR A 153 -0.58 -11.23 -4.74
CA TYR A 153 0.20 -10.34 -5.60
C TYR A 153 0.94 -11.12 -6.69
N ASN A 154 1.81 -12.09 -6.34
CA ASN A 154 2.70 -12.66 -7.35
C ASN A 154 1.97 -13.55 -8.35
N VAL A 155 0.93 -14.29 -7.92
CA VAL A 155 0.21 -15.24 -8.77
C VAL A 155 -0.94 -14.54 -9.46
N LEU A 156 -1.82 -13.88 -8.70
CA LEU A 156 -3.11 -13.42 -9.22
C LEU A 156 -3.04 -12.01 -9.84
N VAL A 157 -2.21 -11.11 -9.34
CA VAL A 157 -2.19 -9.70 -9.79
C VAL A 157 -1.01 -9.40 -10.73
N ALA A 158 0.22 -9.70 -10.32
CA ALA A 158 1.41 -9.31 -11.06
C ALA A 158 1.53 -10.01 -12.42
N THR A 159 1.08 -11.27 -12.52
CA THR A 159 1.15 -12.04 -13.77
C THR A 159 0.27 -11.46 -14.88
N PRO A 160 -1.06 -11.29 -14.69
CA PRO A 160 -1.91 -10.76 -15.75
C PRO A 160 -1.58 -9.31 -16.11
N LEU A 161 -1.09 -8.52 -15.16
CA LEU A 161 -0.81 -7.09 -15.34
C LEU A 161 0.63 -6.78 -15.74
N GLY A 162 1.50 -7.78 -15.82
CA GLY A 162 2.91 -7.58 -16.15
C GLY A 162 3.69 -6.78 -15.11
N LEU A 163 3.22 -6.75 -13.85
CA LEU A 163 3.91 -6.03 -12.77
C LEU A 163 5.15 -6.80 -12.29
N HIS A 164 6.08 -6.06 -11.71
CA HIS A 164 7.33 -6.63 -11.24
C HIS A 164 7.20 -7.20 -9.84
N ARG A 165 7.98 -8.22 -9.56
CA ARG A 165 7.97 -8.92 -8.28
C ARG A 165 9.21 -8.55 -7.49
N ILE A 166 9.06 -8.48 -6.17
CA ILE A 166 10.18 -8.36 -5.23
C ILE A 166 10.27 -9.65 -4.44
N SER A 167 11.44 -10.28 -4.48
CA SER A 167 11.72 -11.49 -3.74
C SER A 167 11.89 -11.22 -2.24
N ILE A 168 11.71 -12.27 -1.43
CA ILE A 168 12.01 -12.21 0.01
C ILE A 168 13.46 -11.82 0.25
N ARG A 169 14.37 -12.31 -0.61
CA ARG A 169 15.82 -12.11 -0.49
C ARG A 169 16.20 -10.66 -0.74
N GLU A 170 15.72 -10.06 -1.82
CA GLU A 170 15.99 -8.64 -2.14
C GLU A 170 15.48 -7.73 -1.03
N ALA A 171 14.23 -7.93 -0.58
CA ALA A 171 13.69 -7.16 0.55
C ALA A 171 14.50 -7.38 1.84
N GLY A 172 14.98 -8.61 2.09
CA GLY A 172 15.81 -8.92 3.26
C GLY A 172 17.18 -8.26 3.19
N GLN A 173 17.75 -8.14 2.00
CA GLN A 173 19.01 -7.45 1.77
C GLN A 173 18.89 -5.95 2.06
N VAL A 174 17.83 -5.29 1.56
CA VAL A 174 17.54 -3.88 1.87
C VAL A 174 17.46 -3.65 3.38
N LEU A 175 16.75 -4.51 4.12
CA LEU A 175 16.64 -4.39 5.57
C LEU A 175 17.96 -4.66 6.32
N LYS A 176 18.82 -5.52 5.77
CA LYS A 176 20.14 -5.80 6.33
C LYS A 176 21.08 -4.62 6.12
N GLU A 177 21.12 -4.07 4.91
CA GLU A 177 21.96 -2.92 4.55
C GLU A 177 21.53 -1.66 5.32
N GLY A 178 20.23 -1.46 5.53
CA GLY A 178 19.70 -0.37 6.35
C GLY A 178 19.83 -0.55 7.86
N GLY A 179 20.43 -1.65 8.35
CA GLY A 179 20.62 -1.86 9.80
C GLY A 179 19.30 -1.97 10.59
N TYR A 180 18.24 -2.50 9.99
CA TYR A 180 16.92 -2.53 10.61
C TYR A 180 16.89 -3.41 11.87
N ALA A 181 16.43 -2.85 13.00
CA ALA A 181 16.30 -3.51 14.30
C ALA A 181 17.61 -4.16 14.82
N GLU A 182 18.77 -3.58 14.52
CA GLU A 182 20.08 -4.12 14.96
C GLU A 182 20.30 -4.02 16.47
N SER A 183 19.61 -3.12 17.17
CA SER A 183 19.60 -3.00 18.64
C SER A 183 18.99 -4.23 19.34
N PHE A 184 18.22 -5.04 18.63
CA PHE A 184 17.49 -6.16 19.22
C PHE A 184 18.32 -7.45 19.31
N PRO A 185 18.11 -8.26 20.37
CA PRO A 185 18.57 -9.64 20.42
C PRO A 185 18.05 -10.47 19.25
N ALA A 186 18.71 -11.59 18.96
CA ALA A 186 18.47 -12.39 17.74
C ALA A 186 16.99 -12.75 17.48
N VAL A 187 16.24 -13.15 18.52
CA VAL A 187 14.85 -13.60 18.39
C VAL A 187 13.89 -12.45 18.01
N PRO A 188 13.73 -11.37 18.80
CA PRO A 188 12.87 -10.25 18.41
C PRO A 188 13.36 -9.57 17.12
N LYS A 189 14.68 -9.47 16.90
CA LYS A 189 15.25 -8.97 15.64
C LYS A 189 14.79 -9.77 14.43
N PHE A 190 14.82 -11.10 14.52
CA PHE A 190 14.33 -11.98 13.46
C PHE A 190 12.85 -11.71 13.16
N PHE A 191 12.00 -11.62 14.18
CA PHE A 191 10.57 -11.36 13.98
C PHE A 191 10.28 -9.97 13.42
N LEU A 192 11.00 -8.94 13.87
CA LEU A 192 10.87 -7.59 13.34
C LEU A 192 11.30 -7.53 11.87
N LYS A 193 12.42 -8.16 11.51
CA LYS A 193 12.87 -8.25 10.11
C LYS A 193 11.90 -9.04 9.25
N LEU A 194 11.32 -10.13 9.77
CA LEU A 194 10.30 -10.92 9.06
C LEU A 194 9.04 -10.08 8.76
N ASN A 195 8.49 -9.42 9.78
CA ASN A 195 7.33 -8.54 9.64
C ASN A 195 7.61 -7.39 8.66
N LYS A 196 8.73 -6.72 8.84
CA LYS A 196 9.12 -5.61 7.98
C LYS A 196 9.34 -6.05 6.54
N ASN A 197 9.91 -7.23 6.30
CA ASN A 197 10.08 -7.78 4.96
C ASN A 197 8.74 -7.97 4.25
N ILE A 198 7.76 -8.56 4.95
CA ILE A 198 6.41 -8.79 4.41
C ILE A 198 5.74 -7.46 4.05
N ILE A 199 5.73 -6.51 4.98
CA ILE A 199 5.10 -5.20 4.78
C ILE A 199 5.83 -4.40 3.71
N PHE A 200 7.16 -4.44 3.67
CA PHE A 200 7.94 -3.77 2.63
C PHE A 200 7.61 -4.31 1.23
N ARG A 201 7.58 -5.63 1.05
CA ARG A 201 7.21 -6.23 -0.24
C ARG A 201 5.79 -5.88 -0.64
N PHE A 202 4.87 -5.81 0.32
CA PHE A 202 3.50 -5.41 0.06
C PHE A 202 3.37 -3.91 -0.27
N ALA A 203 4.13 -3.05 0.40
CA ALA A 203 4.21 -1.62 0.07
C ALA A 203 4.69 -1.40 -1.36
N MET A 204 5.76 -2.09 -1.77
CA MET A 204 6.27 -2.03 -3.15
C MET A 204 5.29 -2.61 -4.19
N ALA A 205 4.49 -3.59 -3.81
CA ALA A 205 3.41 -4.10 -4.65
C ALA A 205 2.31 -3.05 -4.83
N LEU A 206 1.90 -2.38 -3.75
CA LEU A 206 0.91 -1.31 -3.78
C LEU A 206 1.41 -0.07 -4.52
N GLU A 207 2.66 0.33 -4.37
CA GLU A 207 3.28 1.41 -5.14
C GLU A 207 3.18 1.16 -6.64
N GLN A 208 3.50 -0.07 -7.09
CA GLN A 208 3.38 -0.43 -8.50
C GLN A 208 1.93 -0.39 -8.98
N ILE A 209 0.99 -0.91 -8.18
CA ILE A 209 -0.44 -0.86 -8.50
C ILE A 209 -0.92 0.59 -8.53
N GLU A 210 -0.52 1.43 -7.59
CA GLU A 210 -0.96 2.82 -7.53
C GLU A 210 -0.40 3.61 -8.72
N SER A 211 0.89 3.45 -9.02
CA SER A 211 1.57 4.13 -10.13
C SER A 211 1.08 3.68 -11.51
N SER A 212 0.65 2.42 -11.62
CA SER A 212 0.14 1.85 -12.88
C SER A 212 -1.36 1.93 -13.02
N TRP A 213 -2.13 1.88 -11.94
CA TRP A 213 -3.58 1.80 -12.00
C TRP A 213 -4.25 3.14 -11.73
N CYS A 214 -3.78 3.90 -10.75
CA CYS A 214 -4.44 5.15 -10.33
C CYS A 214 -3.40 6.19 -9.84
N PRO A 215 -2.57 6.73 -10.75
CA PRO A 215 -1.56 7.73 -10.42
C PRO A 215 -2.18 9.13 -10.29
N LEU A 216 -3.17 9.27 -9.43
CA LEU A 216 -3.87 10.54 -9.15
C LEU A 216 -3.40 11.12 -7.83
N ALA A 217 -3.07 12.40 -7.80
CA ALA A 217 -2.68 13.07 -6.57
C ALA A 217 -3.89 13.23 -5.62
N HIS A 218 -3.62 13.16 -4.31
CA HIS A 218 -4.61 13.52 -3.31
C HIS A 218 -4.84 15.03 -3.28
N PHE A 219 -6.09 15.41 -2.99
CA PHE A 219 -6.52 16.81 -2.79
C PHE A 219 -6.23 17.31 -1.39
N GLU A 220 -6.32 16.41 -0.41
CA GLU A 220 -6.16 16.74 0.98
C GLU A 220 -4.73 17.23 1.25
N ARG A 221 -4.61 18.37 1.95
CA ARG A 221 -3.32 19.02 2.26
C ARG A 221 -3.20 19.38 3.74
N ARG A 222 -4.08 18.84 4.59
CA ARG A 222 -4.01 19.05 6.04
C ARG A 222 -2.61 18.70 6.56
N GLU A 223 -2.11 19.54 7.45
CA GLU A 223 -0.86 19.30 8.16
C GLU A 223 -0.89 17.95 8.90
N GLY A 224 0.23 17.23 8.82
CA GLY A 224 0.42 15.91 9.46
C GLY A 224 0.06 14.70 8.59
N ILE A 225 -0.43 14.89 7.37
CA ILE A 225 -0.69 13.77 6.45
C ILE A 225 0.62 13.21 5.88
N VAL A 226 0.70 11.89 5.82
CA VAL A 226 1.86 11.15 5.31
C VAL A 226 1.55 10.63 3.91
N TYR A 227 2.20 11.22 2.91
CA TYR A 227 2.16 10.74 1.53
C TYR A 227 3.45 9.98 1.19
N PRO A 228 3.35 8.81 0.53
CA PRO A 228 4.50 8.12 -0.05
C PRO A 228 5.24 8.98 -1.10
N ASP A 229 6.57 8.83 -1.18
CA ASP A 229 7.41 9.63 -2.07
C ASP A 229 7.11 9.44 -3.56
N HIS A 230 6.65 8.25 -3.97
CA HIS A 230 6.35 7.95 -5.38
C HIS A 230 5.17 8.77 -5.93
N GLN A 231 4.33 9.34 -5.05
CA GLN A 231 3.18 10.15 -5.45
C GLN A 231 3.57 11.54 -5.99
N LYS A 232 4.85 11.91 -5.96
CA LYS A 232 5.35 13.18 -6.53
C LYS A 232 5.11 13.29 -8.04
N ASN A 233 5.06 12.15 -8.74
CA ASN A 233 4.86 12.09 -10.19
C ASN A 233 3.40 11.83 -10.58
N PHE A 234 2.44 12.02 -9.66
CA PHE A 234 1.03 11.76 -9.91
C PHE A 234 0.31 12.96 -10.50
N PHE A 235 -0.74 12.67 -11.26
CA PHE A 235 -1.52 13.67 -11.99
C PHE A 235 -2.52 14.38 -11.10
N GLY A 236 -2.71 15.66 -11.37
CA GLY A 236 -3.79 16.44 -10.80
C GLY A 236 -5.17 15.97 -11.25
N PRO A 237 -6.24 16.37 -10.54
CA PRO A 237 -7.64 16.11 -10.89
C PRO A 237 -8.05 16.66 -12.27
N ASP A 238 -7.35 17.67 -12.75
CA ASP A 238 -7.52 18.34 -14.03
C ASP A 238 -6.72 17.67 -15.17
N GLN A 239 -5.74 16.81 -14.84
CA GLN A 239 -4.84 16.15 -15.79
C GLN A 239 -5.30 14.72 -16.16
N LEU A 240 -6.60 14.44 -16.13
CA LEU A 240 -7.13 13.09 -16.38
C LEU A 240 -6.86 12.57 -17.80
N HIS A 241 -6.82 13.47 -18.79
CA HIS A 241 -6.54 13.10 -20.17
C HIS A 241 -5.07 12.65 -20.33
N GLU A 242 -4.14 13.44 -19.81
CA GLU A 242 -2.70 13.11 -19.77
C GLU A 242 -2.46 11.79 -19.02
N MET A 243 -3.11 11.63 -17.86
CA MET A 243 -3.09 10.37 -17.13
C MET A 243 -3.60 9.20 -17.99
N HIS A 244 -4.75 9.35 -18.63
CA HIS A 244 -5.34 8.31 -19.48
C HIS A 244 -4.38 7.89 -20.59
N GLU A 245 -3.76 8.84 -21.27
CA GLU A 245 -2.80 8.58 -22.35
C GLU A 245 -1.58 7.82 -21.84
N ILE A 246 -0.98 8.25 -20.72
CA ILE A 246 0.16 7.57 -20.11
C ILE A 246 -0.21 6.15 -19.66
N LEU A 247 -1.38 5.96 -19.05
CA LEU A 247 -1.86 4.63 -18.66
C LEU A 247 -2.15 3.72 -19.86
N ALA A 248 -2.65 4.30 -20.96
CA ALA A 248 -2.97 3.56 -22.17
C ALA A 248 -1.74 3.19 -23.00
N THR A 249 -0.62 3.91 -22.85
CA THR A 249 0.60 3.74 -23.65
C THR A 249 1.74 3.15 -22.83
N GLU A 250 2.19 3.84 -21.79
CA GLU A 250 3.32 3.46 -20.96
C GLU A 250 2.91 2.57 -19.77
N GLY A 251 1.65 2.65 -19.36
CA GLY A 251 1.05 1.80 -18.34
C GLY A 251 1.40 2.15 -16.89
N SER A 252 2.31 3.08 -16.62
CA SER A 252 2.67 3.53 -15.27
C SER A 252 3.40 4.86 -15.31
N VAL A 253 3.29 5.66 -14.24
CA VAL A 253 4.13 6.86 -14.03
C VAL A 253 5.47 6.54 -13.35
N SER A 254 5.66 5.32 -12.86
CA SER A 254 6.93 4.87 -12.29
C SER A 254 7.93 4.53 -13.39
N ASP A 255 9.22 4.75 -13.12
CA ASP A 255 10.33 4.27 -13.98
C ASP A 255 10.26 2.76 -14.23
N ARG A 256 9.68 2.03 -13.27
CA ARG A 256 9.49 0.58 -13.36
C ARG A 256 8.20 0.23 -14.09
N LYS A 257 8.20 0.43 -15.42
CA LYS A 257 7.04 0.18 -16.29
C LYS A 257 6.60 -1.30 -16.30
N PRO A 258 5.31 -1.62 -16.41
CA PRO A 258 4.84 -2.99 -16.61
C PRO A 258 5.39 -3.61 -17.90
N LYS A 259 5.44 -4.94 -17.97
CA LYS A 259 5.97 -5.66 -19.15
C LYS A 259 5.07 -5.62 -20.38
N TYR A 260 3.78 -5.30 -20.20
CA TYR A 260 2.75 -5.30 -21.23
C TYR A 260 2.02 -3.96 -21.24
#